data_AF-A0A7L5AU39-F1
#
_entry.id   AF-A0A7L5AU39-F1
#
_cell.length_a   1.000
_cell.length_b   1.000
_cell.length_c   1.000
_cell.angle_alpha   90.00
_cell.angle_beta   90.00
_cell.angle_gamma   90.00
#
_symmetry.space_group_name_H-M   'P 1'
#
loop_
_entity.id
_entity.type
_entity.pdbx_description
1 polymer ?
#
loop_
_entity_poly.entity_id
_entity_poly.type
_entity_poly.pdbx_seq_one_letter_code
_entity_poly.pdbx_strand_id
1 'polypeptide(L)'
;MNPYVSLLIMAAVAMVVAVGGLVLSAIVSPNRHNRVKVANYECGIDPTPTNVDQGRFPVSFYLVGMTFIIFDVEVVFLYPWATAFTQLGFFGLSAALAFIALITVPYLLEWRRGGLDWE
;
A
#
# COMPACT_ATOMS: atom_id res chain seq x y z
N MET A 1 -23.48 19.23 -13.48
CA MET A 1 -22.47 18.28 -13.99
C MET A 1 -22.31 17.19 -12.93
N ASN A 2 -22.34 15.91 -13.27
CA ASN A 2 -22.11 14.85 -12.29
C ASN A 2 -20.62 14.89 -11.85
N PRO A 3 -20.30 15.07 -10.55
CA PRO A 3 -18.91 15.19 -10.09
C PRO A 3 -18.04 13.97 -10.43
N TYR A 4 -18.64 12.79 -10.60
CA TYR A 4 -17.93 11.59 -11.03
C TYR A 4 -17.35 11.72 -12.44
N VAL A 5 -17.99 12.48 -13.33
CA VAL A 5 -17.50 12.73 -14.70
C VAL A 5 -16.21 13.55 -14.65
N SER A 6 -16.15 14.58 -13.81
CA SER A 6 -14.94 15.40 -13.63
C SER A 6 -13.77 14.60 -13.05
N LEU A 7 -14.04 13.71 -12.09
CA LEU A 7 -13.03 12.80 -11.52
C LEU A 7 -12.47 11.83 -12.56
N LEU A 8 -13.34 11.23 -13.38
CA LEU A 8 -12.91 10.32 -14.45
C LEU A 8 -12.06 11.03 -15.50
N ILE A 9 -12.42 12.24 -15.89
CA ILE A 9 -11.64 13.05 -16.82
C ILE A 9 -10.25 13.34 -16.24
N MET A 10 -10.17 13.72 -14.95
CA MET A 10 -8.89 13.98 -14.29
C MET A 10 -8.00 12.73 -14.24
N ALA A 11 -8.57 11.57 -13.87
CA ALA A 11 -7.84 10.31 -13.85
C ALA A 11 -7.36 9.90 -15.25
N ALA A 12 -8.20 10.08 -16.27
CA ALA A 12 -7.84 9.78 -17.66
C ALA A 12 -6.69 10.68 -18.15
N VAL A 13 -6.76 11.99 -17.89
CA VAL A 13 -5.68 12.93 -18.25
C VAL A 13 -4.38 12.57 -17.53
N ALA A 14 -4.43 12.27 -16.23
CA ALA A 14 -3.25 11.84 -15.47
C ALA A 14 -2.62 10.58 -16.06
N MET A 15 -3.44 9.59 -16.45
CA MET A 15 -2.97 8.36 -17.09
C MET A 15 -2.36 8.63 -18.47
N VAL A 16 -2.97 9.49 -19.28
CA VAL A 16 -2.43 9.88 -20.60
C VAL A 16 -1.08 10.56 -20.45
N VAL A 17 -0.91 11.45 -19.47
CA VAL A 17 0.37 12.12 -19.22
C VAL A 17 1.43 11.12 -18.76
N ALA A 18 1.10 10.22 -17.82
CA ALA A 18 2.03 9.20 -17.32
C ALA A 18 2.47 8.23 -18.43
N VAL A 19 1.51 7.63 -19.14
CA VAL A 19 1.79 6.67 -20.23
C VAL A 19 2.43 7.39 -21.41
N GLY A 20 1.93 8.57 -21.79
CA GLY A 20 2.50 9.38 -22.87
C GLY A 20 3.95 9.76 -22.61
N GLY A 21 4.29 10.13 -21.36
CA GLY A 21 5.67 10.39 -20.96
C GLY A 21 6.57 9.16 -21.09
N LEU A 22 6.10 7.99 -20.65
CA LEU A 22 6.83 6.73 -20.79
C LEU A 22 7.03 6.34 -22.26
N VAL A 23 6.00 6.49 -23.10
CA VAL A 23 6.06 6.19 -24.54
C VAL A 23 7.00 7.15 -25.26
N LEU A 24 6.90 8.45 -24.98
CA LEU A 24 7.82 9.45 -25.54
C LEU A 24 9.26 9.17 -25.12
N SER A 25 9.50 8.84 -23.85
CA SER A 25 10.82 8.45 -23.36
C SER A 25 11.34 7.22 -24.11
N ALA A 26 10.52 6.19 -24.30
CA ALA A 26 10.91 4.98 -25.02
C ALA A 26 11.23 5.23 -26.51
N ILE A 27 10.56 6.19 -27.16
CA ILE A 27 10.77 6.52 -28.58
C ILE A 27 11.97 7.47 -28.77
N VAL A 28 12.10 8.49 -27.93
CA VAL A 28 13.13 9.53 -28.05
C VAL A 28 14.48 9.06 -27.49
N SER A 29 14.48 8.14 -26.52
CA SER A 29 15.70 7.68 -25.86
C SER A 29 16.62 6.89 -26.81
N PRO A 30 17.95 7.14 -26.79
CA PRO A 30 18.92 6.34 -27.53
C PRO A 30 18.91 4.88 -27.08
N ASN A 31 18.36 4.01 -27.93
CA ASN A 31 18.17 2.61 -27.58
C ASN A 31 19.45 1.77 -27.73
N ARG A 32 20.38 1.88 -26.77
CA ARG A 32 21.66 1.16 -26.75
C ARG A 32 21.64 0.01 -25.73
N HIS A 33 21.04 -1.10 -26.12
CA HIS A 33 21.11 -2.36 -25.36
C HIS A 33 22.51 -2.97 -25.47
N ASN A 34 23.10 -3.32 -24.32
CA ASN A 34 24.33 -4.08 -24.23
C ASN A 34 24.13 -5.15 -23.14
N ARG A 35 24.74 -6.33 -23.28
CA ARG A 35 24.65 -7.44 -22.32
C ARG A 35 24.91 -6.98 -20.88
N VAL A 36 25.86 -6.07 -20.68
CA VAL A 36 26.19 -5.50 -19.36
C VAL A 36 25.10 -4.55 -18.85
N LYS A 37 24.43 -3.78 -19.72
CA LYS A 37 23.39 -2.83 -19.32
C LYS A 37 22.07 -3.47 -18.92
N VAL A 38 21.80 -4.68 -19.43
CA VAL A 38 20.58 -5.45 -19.15
C VAL A 38 20.81 -6.53 -18.09
N ALA A 39 22.04 -6.69 -17.61
CA ALA A 39 22.36 -7.61 -16.52
C ALA A 39 21.86 -7.04 -15.18
N ASN A 40 21.51 -7.93 -14.25
CA ASN A 40 21.18 -7.54 -12.89
C ASN A 40 22.38 -6.85 -12.24
N TYR A 41 22.12 -5.80 -11.47
CA TYR A 41 23.16 -5.03 -10.79
C TYR A 41 23.69 -5.80 -9.58
N GLU A 42 24.98 -6.17 -9.60
CA GLU A 42 25.68 -6.86 -8.51
C GLU A 42 27.05 -6.20 -8.22
N CYS A 43 27.10 -4.86 -8.21
CA CYS A 43 28.31 -4.07 -7.91
C CYS A 43 29.57 -4.46 -8.72
N GLY A 44 29.42 -4.92 -9.97
CA GLY A 44 30.53 -5.27 -10.85
C GLY A 44 30.94 -6.75 -10.82
N ILE A 45 30.26 -7.58 -10.03
CA ILE A 45 30.36 -9.04 -10.08
C ILE A 45 29.32 -9.57 -11.09
N ASP A 46 29.62 -10.68 -11.75
CA ASP A 46 28.62 -11.34 -12.60
C ASP A 46 27.42 -11.74 -11.74
N PRO A 47 26.19 -11.38 -12.14
CA PRO A 47 25.02 -11.65 -11.32
C PRO A 47 24.90 -13.15 -11.10
N THR A 48 24.89 -13.55 -9.83
CA THR A 48 24.73 -14.95 -9.46
C THR A 48 23.45 -15.46 -10.13
N PRO A 49 23.50 -16.54 -10.95
CA PRO A 49 22.30 -17.10 -11.55
C PRO A 49 21.33 -17.35 -10.41
N THR A 50 20.18 -16.68 -10.46
CA THR A 50 19.18 -16.58 -9.40
C THR A 50 19.22 -17.86 -8.57
N ASN A 51 19.79 -17.75 -7.37
CA ASN A 51 19.80 -18.84 -6.40
C ASN A 51 18.34 -19.31 -6.29
N VAL A 52 17.99 -20.41 -6.97
CA VAL A 52 16.64 -20.99 -6.93
C VAL A 52 16.32 -21.48 -5.50
N ASP A 53 17.32 -21.44 -4.61
CA ASP A 53 17.29 -21.69 -3.18
C ASP A 53 17.52 -20.43 -2.31
N GLN A 54 17.25 -19.20 -2.80
CA GLN A 54 17.12 -18.07 -1.87
C GLN A 54 15.94 -18.37 -0.93
N GLY A 55 16.24 -18.52 0.36
CA GLY A 55 15.34 -19.01 1.38
C GLY A 55 13.99 -18.29 1.44
N ARG A 56 13.09 -18.85 2.25
CA ARG A 56 11.74 -18.30 2.46
C ARG A 56 11.82 -16.80 2.77
N PHE A 57 11.03 -15.99 2.07
CA PHE A 57 10.87 -14.59 2.41
C PHE A 57 10.49 -14.44 3.89
N PRO A 58 11.02 -13.42 4.58
CA PRO A 58 10.65 -13.17 5.97
C PRO A 58 9.14 -13.10 6.16
N VAL A 59 8.63 -13.72 7.23
CA VAL A 59 7.19 -13.73 7.54
C VAL A 59 6.70 -12.35 7.99
N SER A 60 7.60 -11.43 8.34
CA SER A 60 7.27 -10.05 8.74
C SER A 60 6.43 -9.30 7.69
N PHE A 61 6.68 -9.51 6.39
CA PHE A 61 5.85 -8.92 5.33
C PHE A 61 4.40 -9.40 5.36
N TYR A 62 4.19 -10.67 5.72
CA TYR A 62 2.85 -11.23 5.88
C TYR A 62 2.14 -10.64 7.10
N LEU A 63 2.82 -10.55 8.24
CA LEU A 63 2.25 -9.98 9.47
C LEU A 63 1.79 -8.54 9.22
N VAL A 64 2.64 -7.72 8.60
CA VAL A 64 2.31 -6.32 8.32
C VAL A 64 1.18 -6.18 7.30
N GLY A 65 1.17 -7.01 6.25
CA GLY A 65 0.07 -7.04 5.28
C GLY A 65 -1.26 -7.45 5.92
N MET A 66 -1.25 -8.46 6.79
CA MET A 66 -2.44 -8.94 7.49
C MET A 66 -2.99 -7.86 8.43
N THR A 67 -2.12 -7.23 9.22
CA THR A 67 -2.51 -6.18 10.18
C THR A 67 -3.01 -4.92 9.48
N PHE A 68 -2.41 -4.55 8.34
CA PHE A 68 -2.91 -3.48 7.48
C PHE A 68 -4.34 -3.74 6.99
N ILE A 69 -4.63 -4.96 6.50
CA ILE A 69 -5.98 -5.30 6.01
C ILE A 69 -7.02 -5.21 7.15
N ILE A 70 -6.69 -5.72 8.33
CA ILE A 70 -7.59 -5.66 9.50
C ILE A 70 -7.86 -4.20 9.88
N PHE A 71 -6.80 -3.39 9.99
CA PHE A 71 -6.93 -1.97 10.33
C PHE A 71 -7.70 -1.17 9.27
N ASP A 72 -7.50 -1.46 7.98
CA ASP A 72 -8.24 -0.80 6.89
C ASP A 72 -9.75 -1.08 6.99
N VAL A 73 -10.12 -2.33 7.28
CA VAL A 73 -11.52 -2.72 7.53
C VAL A 73 -12.10 -1.99 8.73
N GLU A 74 -11.32 -1.78 9.80
CA GLU A 74 -11.76 -1.01 10.98
C GLU A 74 -12.06 0.45 10.64
N VAL A 75 -11.21 1.09 9.82
CA VAL A 75 -11.43 2.47 9.35
C VAL A 75 -12.69 2.55 8.48
N VAL A 76 -12.97 1.52 7.67
CA VAL A 76 -14.23 1.45 6.90
C VAL A 76 -15.46 1.51 7.79
N PHE A 77 -15.43 0.88 8.98
CA PHE A 77 -16.52 0.97 9.96
C PHE A 77 -16.61 2.34 10.64
N LEU A 78 -15.51 3.07 10.75
CA LEU A 78 -15.49 4.41 11.34
C LEU A 78 -16.04 5.48 10.39
N TYR A 79 -15.99 5.30 9.06
CA TYR A 79 -16.49 6.31 8.11
C TYR A 79 -17.98 6.66 8.27
N PRO A 80 -18.92 5.69 8.32
CA PRO A 80 -20.34 6.01 8.53
C PRO A 80 -20.57 6.75 9.83
N TRP A 81 -19.92 6.34 10.92
CA TRP A 81 -19.99 7.03 12.20
C TRP A 81 -19.47 8.47 12.10
N ALA A 82 -18.31 8.69 11.47
CA ALA A 82 -17.70 10.00 11.32
C ALA A 82 -18.57 10.96 10.49
N THR A 83 -19.21 10.46 9.42
CA THR A 83 -20.10 11.27 8.57
C THR A 83 -21.44 11.59 9.24
N ALA A 84 -21.94 10.71 10.11
CA ALA A 84 -23.22 10.88 10.80
C ALA A 84 -23.09 11.37 12.26
N PHE A 85 -21.89 11.78 12.69
CA PHE A 85 -21.58 12.12 14.07
C PHE A 85 -22.58 13.09 14.71
N THR A 86 -23.03 14.10 13.96
CA THR A 86 -23.98 15.12 14.42
C THR A 86 -25.37 14.56 14.75
N GLN A 87 -25.76 13.42 14.17
CA GLN A 87 -27.06 12.78 14.41
C GLN A 87 -27.03 11.81 15.60
N LEU A 88 -25.89 11.16 15.85
CA LEU A 88 -25.77 10.16 16.92
C LEU A 88 -25.40 10.76 18.29
N GLY A 89 -24.82 11.97 18.31
CA GLY A 89 -24.48 12.69 19.55
C GLY A 89 -23.58 11.87 20.50
N PHE A 90 -23.81 12.01 21.81
CA PHE A 90 -23.00 11.35 22.85
C PHE A 90 -23.06 9.82 22.82
N PHE A 91 -24.17 9.24 22.37
CA PHE A 91 -24.30 7.78 22.24
C PHE A 91 -23.41 7.24 21.13
N GLY A 92 -23.39 7.92 19.97
CA GLY A 92 -22.47 7.55 18.90
C GLY A 92 -21.01 7.69 19.32
N LEU A 93 -20.68 8.75 20.07
CA LEU A 93 -19.32 8.96 20.57
C LEU A 93 -18.87 7.83 21.50
N SER A 94 -19.70 7.43 22.47
CA SER A 94 -19.33 6.36 23.41
C SER A 94 -19.22 5.01 22.71
N ALA A 95 -20.10 4.70 21.76
CA ALA A 95 -20.03 3.48 20.96
C ALA A 95 -18.76 3.42 20.10
N ALA A 96 -18.37 4.52 19.45
CA ALA A 96 -17.14 4.58 18.66
C ALA A 96 -15.89 4.51 19.51
N LEU A 97 -15.86 5.16 20.68
CA LEU A 97 -14.74 5.03 21.62
C LEU A 97 -14.62 3.61 22.15
N ALA A 98 -15.74 2.94 22.45
CA ALA A 98 -15.73 1.53 22.85
C ALA A 98 -15.22 0.62 21.72
N PHE A 99 -15.64 0.88 20.46
CA PHE A 99 -15.15 0.17 19.29
C PHE A 99 -13.64 0.35 19.11
N ILE A 100 -13.14 1.59 19.14
CA ILE A 100 -11.70 1.91 19.04
C ILE A 100 -10.93 1.23 20.18
N ALA A 101 -11.45 1.26 21.41
CA ALA A 101 -10.81 0.60 22.53
C ALA A 101 -10.71 -0.92 22.33
N LEU A 102 -11.76 -1.56 21.83
CA LEU A 102 -11.79 -3.01 21.57
C LEU A 102 -10.81 -3.42 20.48
N ILE A 103 -10.72 -2.69 19.37
CA ILE A 103 -9.81 -3.00 18.25
C ILE A 103 -8.34 -2.67 18.57
N THR A 104 -8.10 -1.70 19.47
CA THR A 104 -6.72 -1.41 19.92
C THR A 104 -6.15 -2.58 20.74
N VAL A 105 -6.98 -3.41 21.40
CA VAL A 105 -6.50 -4.56 22.20
C VAL A 105 -5.70 -5.58 21.38
N PRO A 106 -6.22 -6.15 20.26
CA PRO A 106 -5.45 -7.08 19.45
C PRO A 106 -4.19 -6.45 18.85
N TYR A 107 -4.25 -5.17 18.44
CA TYR A 107 -3.06 -4.43 17.98
C TYR A 107 -1.98 -4.32 19.07
N LEU A 108 -2.36 -3.94 20.29
CA LEU A 108 -1.46 -3.91 21.45
C LEU A 108 -0.87 -5.29 21.75
N LEU A 109 -1.67 -6.35 21.63
CA LEU A 109 -1.20 -7.72 21.84
C LEU A 109 -0.17 -8.14 20.80
N GLU A 110 -0.42 -7.84 19.52
CA GLU A 110 0.50 -8.12 18.43
C GLU A 110 1.82 -7.37 18.61
N TRP A 111 1.75 -6.09 18.96
CA TRP A 111 2.93 -5.27 19.25
C TRP A 111 3.72 -5.85 20.43
N ARG A 112 3.05 -6.25 21.52
CA ARG A 112 3.73 -6.89 22.67
C ARG A 112 4.34 -8.25 22.34
N ARG A 113 3.88 -8.93 21.28
CA ARG A 113 4.41 -10.23 20.83
C ARG A 113 5.51 -10.08 19.78
N GLY A 114 5.92 -8.86 19.44
CA GLY A 114 6.95 -8.61 18.44
C GLY A 114 6.50 -8.89 17.01
N GLY A 115 5.18 -8.89 16.74
CA GLY A 115 4.66 -9.09 15.38
C GLY A 115 5.07 -8.02 14.38
N LEU A 116 5.57 -6.88 14.89
CA LEU A 116 6.03 -5.72 14.13
C LEU A 116 7.55 -5.50 14.24
N ASP A 117 8.30 -6.44 14.80
CA ASP A 117 9.75 -6.34 14.89
C ASP A 117 10.40 -6.70 13.53
N TRP A 118 11.39 -5.91 13.12
CA TRP A 118 12.00 -5.97 11.78
C TRP A 118 13.49 -6.35 11.81
N GLU A 119 13.91 -7.05 12.85
CA GLU A 119 15.29 -7.59 12.98
C GLU A 119 15.47 -8.93 12.27
#